data_AF-A0AAU2DP14-F1
#
_entry.id   AF-A0AAU2DP14-F1
#
_cell.length_a   1.000
_cell.length_b   1.000
_cell.length_c   1.000
_cell.angle_alpha   90.00
_cell.angle_beta   90.00
_cell.angle_gamma   90.00
#
_symmetry.space_group_name_H-M   'P 1'
#
loop_
_entity.id
_entity.type
_entity.pdbx_description
1 polymer ?
#
loop_
_entity_poly.entity_id
_entity_poly.type
_entity_poly.pdbx_seq_one_letter_code
_entity_poly.pdbx_strand_id
1 'polypeptide(L)'
;MNRREVAAVLAYIGRLDPRTIRTGTDEARDQIAQWQELLDDVPFATDHGWDVREAIRSHILDSPYPILPVDIARRWRTHRRDRLDRHTDPTPTADPDDPAAWRAELLRARNAVAAGTAAPSTHRQITSDGRPRDVEERLHEIGSCIPPTVRAELARYRPTRAAREAAVAEGVPDALGVRCDWCHAPVGSPRRQRRASPDGAARGNAVRTTPHPSRVDLAAARMDRHRAA
;
A
#
# COMPACT_ATOMS: atom_id res chain seq x y z
N MET A 1 29.90 -14.64 -1.49
CA MET A 1 30.93 -14.55 -0.43
C MET A 1 32.27 -14.90 -1.03
N ASN A 2 33.31 -14.11 -0.72
CA ASN A 2 34.65 -14.41 -1.19
C ASN A 2 35.29 -15.57 -0.40
N ARG A 3 36.42 -16.09 -0.91
CA ARG A 3 37.15 -17.21 -0.32
C ARG A 3 37.50 -17.02 1.17
N ARG A 4 37.87 -15.80 1.58
CA ARG A 4 38.25 -15.49 2.97
C ARG A 4 37.03 -15.51 3.89
N GLU A 5 35.91 -14.97 3.42
CA GLU A 5 34.62 -15.01 4.13
C GLU A 5 34.15 -16.45 4.33
N VAL A 6 34.25 -17.29 3.29
CA VAL A 6 33.91 -18.72 3.37
C VAL A 6 34.78 -19.45 4.39
N ALA A 7 36.09 -19.19 4.39
CA ALA A 7 36.99 -19.77 5.40
C ALA A 7 36.58 -19.34 6.83
N ALA A 8 36.20 -18.08 7.02
CA ALA A 8 35.71 -17.58 8.31
C ALA A 8 34.38 -18.25 8.72
N VAL A 9 33.47 -18.46 7.77
CA VAL A 9 32.20 -19.20 7.98
C VAL A 9 32.49 -20.63 8.43
N LEU A 10 33.33 -21.37 7.72
CA LEU A 10 33.68 -22.75 8.07
C LEU A 10 34.35 -22.85 9.44
N ALA A 11 35.25 -21.92 9.76
CA ALA A 11 35.87 -21.85 11.09
C ALA A 11 34.84 -21.53 12.19
N TYR A 12 33.84 -20.68 11.91
CA TYR A 12 32.76 -20.40 12.85
C TYR A 12 31.86 -21.62 13.07
N ILE A 13 31.49 -22.31 11.99
CA ILE A 13 30.70 -23.56 12.06
C ILE A 13 31.45 -24.61 12.88
N GLY A 14 32.74 -24.84 12.61
CA GLY A 14 33.56 -25.81 13.36
C GLY A 14 33.66 -25.50 14.85
N ARG A 15 33.62 -24.22 15.24
CA ARG A 15 33.60 -23.81 16.65
C ARG A 15 32.29 -24.19 17.35
N LEU A 16 31.17 -24.12 16.64
CA LEU A 16 29.84 -24.43 17.18
C LEU A 16 29.46 -25.91 17.05
N ASP A 17 29.91 -26.57 15.98
CA ASP A 17 29.74 -27.99 15.70
C ASP A 17 31.10 -28.62 15.32
N PRO A 18 31.86 -29.12 16.30
CA PRO A 18 33.19 -29.71 16.08
C PRO A 18 33.22 -30.88 15.12
N ARG A 19 32.08 -31.54 14.85
CA ARG A 19 31.97 -32.65 13.88
C ARG A 19 32.29 -32.24 12.45
N THR A 20 32.25 -30.93 12.17
CA THR A 20 32.46 -30.37 10.84
C THR A 20 33.91 -29.98 10.55
N ILE A 21 34.80 -30.04 11.56
CA ILE A 21 36.20 -29.63 11.44
C ILE A 21 36.95 -30.60 10.52
N ARG A 22 37.71 -30.06 9.57
CA ARG A 22 38.68 -30.80 8.75
C ARG A 22 40.06 -30.69 9.38
N THR A 23 40.78 -31.81 9.45
CA THR A 23 42.12 -31.90 10.04
C THR A 23 43.23 -31.75 9.01
N GLY A 24 42.95 -32.06 7.73
CA GLY A 24 43.88 -31.89 6.62
C GLY A 24 43.81 -30.50 5.97
N THR A 25 44.98 -29.90 5.70
CA THR A 25 45.09 -28.59 5.03
C THR A 25 44.52 -28.62 3.61
N ASP A 26 44.74 -29.71 2.85
CA ASP A 26 44.24 -29.84 1.48
C ASP A 26 42.72 -30.04 1.46
N GLU A 27 42.19 -30.89 2.35
CA GLU A 27 40.74 -31.08 2.53
C GLU A 27 40.03 -29.77 2.89
N ALA A 28 40.63 -28.96 3.78
CA ALA A 28 40.09 -27.65 4.13
C ALA A 28 40.10 -26.69 2.94
N ARG A 29 41.16 -26.71 2.11
CA ARG A 29 41.27 -25.87 0.91
C ARG A 29 40.18 -26.22 -0.12
N ASP A 30 39.92 -27.51 -0.32
CA ASP A 30 38.91 -28.02 -1.24
C ASP A 30 37.50 -27.71 -0.72
N GLN A 31 37.26 -27.88 0.58
CA GLN A 31 35.99 -27.51 1.20
C GLN A 31 35.69 -26.01 1.03
N ILE A 32 36.69 -25.15 1.22
CA ILE A 32 36.55 -23.70 0.99
C ILE A 32 36.19 -23.42 -0.46
N ALA A 33 36.86 -24.07 -1.42
CA ALA A 33 36.58 -23.87 -2.85
C ALA A 33 35.15 -24.30 -3.20
N GLN A 34 34.71 -25.47 -2.72
CA GLN A 34 33.35 -25.97 -2.91
C GLN A 34 32.30 -25.04 -2.30
N TRP A 35 32.53 -24.56 -1.07
CA TRP A 35 31.59 -23.65 -0.42
C TRP A 35 31.53 -22.29 -1.09
N GLN A 36 32.66 -21.79 -1.61
CA GLN A 36 32.70 -20.54 -2.37
C GLN A 36 31.85 -20.62 -3.62
N GLU A 37 31.98 -21.70 -4.41
CA GLU A 37 31.17 -21.92 -5.61
C GLU A 37 29.66 -21.86 -5.30
N LEU A 38 29.25 -22.49 -4.19
CA LEU A 38 27.84 -22.58 -3.81
C LEU A 38 27.28 -21.32 -3.13
N LEU A 39 28.15 -20.43 -2.65
CA LEU A 39 27.79 -19.26 -1.85
C LEU A 39 28.28 -17.94 -2.47
N ASP A 40 28.65 -17.93 -3.76
CA ASP A 40 29.22 -16.76 -4.42
C ASP A 40 28.25 -15.55 -4.37
N ASP A 41 26.97 -15.80 -4.62
CA ASP A 41 25.88 -14.80 -4.57
C ASP A 41 25.33 -14.50 -3.17
N VAL A 42 25.86 -15.15 -2.14
CA VAL A 42 25.43 -14.93 -0.75
C VAL A 42 26.37 -13.91 -0.12
N PRO A 43 25.88 -12.77 0.40
CA PRO A 43 26.71 -11.84 1.15
C PRO A 43 27.03 -12.39 2.54
N PHE A 44 28.18 -12.03 3.11
CA PHE A 44 28.51 -12.41 4.49
C PHE A 44 27.55 -11.75 5.49
N ALA A 45 27.32 -10.45 5.31
CA ALA A 45 26.31 -9.65 5.99
C ALA A 45 25.84 -8.53 5.06
N THR A 46 24.68 -7.94 5.35
CA THR A 46 24.20 -6.72 4.68
C THR A 46 23.83 -5.68 5.73
N ASP A 47 23.81 -4.41 5.33
CA ASP A 47 23.43 -3.28 6.21
C ASP A 47 21.96 -3.33 6.67
N HIS A 48 21.19 -4.29 6.13
CA HIS A 48 19.74 -4.35 6.28
C HIS A 48 19.25 -5.76 6.66
N GLY A 49 19.88 -6.33 7.69
CA GLY A 49 19.28 -7.44 8.47
C GLY A 49 19.63 -8.85 8.02
N TRP A 50 20.59 -9.02 7.10
CA TRP A 50 21.19 -10.33 6.81
C TRP A 50 22.55 -10.46 7.49
N ASP A 51 22.75 -11.56 8.21
CA ASP A 51 24.06 -12.00 8.74
C ASP A 51 24.14 -13.52 8.67
N VAL A 52 25.18 -14.04 8.00
CA VAL A 52 25.40 -15.48 7.84
C VAL A 52 25.57 -16.19 9.19
N ARG A 53 26.12 -15.52 10.22
CA ARG A 53 26.35 -16.09 11.55
C ARG A 53 25.04 -16.34 12.28
N GLU A 54 24.06 -15.46 12.14
CA GLU A 54 22.71 -15.67 12.67
C GLU A 54 22.02 -16.84 11.96
N ALA A 55 22.16 -16.91 10.64
CA ALA A 55 21.64 -18.03 9.85
C ALA A 55 22.26 -19.37 10.29
N ILE A 56 23.56 -19.42 10.56
CA ILE A 56 24.26 -20.61 11.08
C ILE A 56 23.76 -20.96 12.49
N ARG A 57 23.70 -19.99 13.40
CA ARG A 57 23.30 -20.23 14.79
C ARG A 57 21.90 -20.80 14.87
N SER A 58 20.94 -20.20 14.18
CA SER A 58 19.58 -20.74 14.20
C SER A 58 19.53 -22.15 13.58
N HIS A 59 20.26 -22.43 12.49
CA HIS A 59 20.28 -23.80 11.96
C HIS A 59 20.80 -24.82 12.99
N ILE A 60 21.88 -24.52 13.70
CA ILE A 60 22.46 -25.43 14.71
C ILE A 60 21.51 -25.63 15.90
N LEU A 61 20.75 -24.61 16.29
CA LEU A 61 19.74 -24.73 17.34
C LEU A 61 18.51 -25.53 16.88
N ASP A 62 18.12 -25.41 15.61
CA ASP A 62 16.89 -25.97 15.08
C ASP A 62 17.07 -27.37 14.46
N SER A 63 18.31 -27.77 14.15
CA SER A 63 18.61 -29.01 13.42
C SER A 63 19.76 -29.79 14.06
N PRO A 64 19.62 -31.11 14.26
CA PRO A 64 20.70 -31.97 14.74
C PRO A 64 21.75 -32.30 13.66
N TYR A 65 21.43 -32.02 12.39
CA TYR A 65 22.27 -32.36 11.24
C TYR A 65 23.31 -31.26 10.95
N PRO A 66 24.54 -31.63 10.55
CA PRO A 66 25.56 -30.66 10.14
C PRO A 66 25.03 -29.70 9.07
N ILE A 67 25.33 -28.42 9.23
CA ILE A 67 24.92 -27.39 8.27
C ILE A 67 25.66 -27.56 6.93
N LEU A 68 24.92 -27.43 5.84
CA LEU A 68 25.45 -27.46 4.48
C LEU A 68 25.39 -26.07 3.82
N PRO A 69 26.17 -25.81 2.76
CA PRO A 69 26.10 -24.54 2.02
C PRO A 69 24.67 -24.23 1.55
N VAL A 70 23.95 -25.27 1.12
CA VAL A 70 22.59 -25.13 0.60
C VAL A 70 21.62 -24.57 1.64
N ASP A 71 21.82 -24.83 2.93
CA ASP A 71 20.97 -24.35 4.01
C ASP A 71 21.11 -22.83 4.17
N ILE A 72 22.35 -22.33 4.10
CA ILE A 72 22.66 -20.90 4.10
C ILE A 72 22.08 -20.25 2.84
N ALA A 73 22.34 -20.82 1.66
CA ALA A 73 21.86 -20.29 0.39
C ALA A 73 20.32 -20.25 0.31
N ARG A 74 19.63 -21.22 0.92
CA ARG A 74 18.16 -21.22 1.01
C ARG A 74 17.67 -20.10 1.92
N ARG A 75 18.26 -19.94 3.11
CA ARG A 75 17.92 -18.85 4.04
C ARG A 75 18.14 -17.48 3.40
N TRP A 76 19.26 -17.29 2.68
CA TRP A 76 19.52 -16.05 1.93
C TRP A 76 18.43 -15.77 0.89
N ARG A 77 18.08 -16.77 0.08
CA ARG A 77 17.04 -16.62 -0.95
C ARG A 77 15.68 -16.29 -0.34
N THR A 78 15.33 -16.89 0.79
CA THR A 78 14.11 -16.56 1.53
C THR A 78 14.14 -15.12 2.04
N HIS A 79 15.24 -14.69 2.66
CA HIS A 79 15.42 -13.31 3.13
C HIS A 79 15.33 -12.31 1.97
N ARG A 80 16.01 -12.57 0.85
CA ARG A 80 15.97 -11.74 -0.36
C ARG A 80 14.55 -11.62 -0.92
N ARG A 81 13.79 -12.72 -0.97
CA ARG A 81 12.39 -12.71 -1.43
C ARG A 81 11.50 -11.89 -0.52
N ASP A 82 11.56 -12.13 0.79
CA ASP A 82 10.77 -11.37 1.78
C ASP A 82 11.01 -9.86 1.67
N ARG A 83 12.26 -9.44 1.42
CA ARG A 83 12.58 -8.03 1.21
C ARG A 83 11.97 -7.45 -0.05
N LEU A 84 12.00 -8.19 -1.15
CA LEU A 84 11.39 -7.79 -2.41
C LEU A 84 9.86 -7.76 -2.29
N ASP A 85 9.27 -8.70 -1.56
CA ASP A 85 7.81 -8.74 -1.32
C ASP A 85 7.33 -7.53 -0.52
N ARG A 86 8.16 -7.02 0.41
CA ARG A 86 7.89 -5.80 1.17
C ARG A 86 8.17 -4.50 0.41
N HIS A 87 8.88 -4.56 -0.71
CA HIS A 87 9.29 -3.40 -1.47
C HIS A 87 8.18 -2.93 -2.42
N THR A 88 7.83 -1.66 -2.33
CA THR A 88 7.06 -0.94 -3.34
C THR A 88 8.01 -0.12 -4.20
N ASP A 89 7.94 -0.32 -5.50
CA ASP A 89 8.76 0.44 -6.46
C ASP A 89 8.38 1.93 -6.39
N PRO A 90 9.33 2.84 -6.12
CA PRO A 90 9.06 4.28 -6.11
C PRO A 90 8.81 4.78 -7.54
N THR A 91 8.20 5.96 -7.66
CA THR A 91 8.12 6.65 -8.97
C THR A 91 9.54 7.05 -9.38
N PRO A 92 10.06 6.58 -10.52
CA PRO A 92 11.36 6.98 -11.05
C PRO A 92 11.46 8.49 -11.25
N THR A 93 12.68 8.99 -11.14
CA THR A 93 13.04 10.38 -11.48
C THR A 93 13.30 10.57 -12.97
N ALA A 94 13.58 9.48 -13.70
CA ALA A 94 13.70 9.47 -15.15
C ALA A 94 12.44 10.03 -15.85
N ASP A 95 12.64 10.58 -17.04
CA ASP A 95 11.57 11.06 -17.91
C ASP A 95 10.57 9.91 -18.21
N PRO A 96 9.26 10.08 -17.93
CA PRO A 96 8.24 9.09 -18.30
C PRO A 96 8.22 8.75 -19.80
N ASP A 97 8.65 9.68 -20.66
CA ASP A 97 8.70 9.50 -22.10
C ASP A 97 9.98 8.79 -22.58
N ASP A 98 10.96 8.56 -21.69
CA ASP A 98 12.11 7.67 -21.92
C ASP A 98 11.91 6.32 -21.19
N PRO A 99 11.31 5.33 -21.86
CA PRO A 99 11.01 4.06 -21.22
C PRO A 99 12.26 3.23 -20.90
N ALA A 100 13.41 3.50 -21.53
CA ALA A 100 14.65 2.79 -21.26
C ALA A 100 15.28 3.27 -19.95
N ALA A 101 15.40 4.59 -19.80
CA ALA A 101 15.88 5.20 -18.56
C ALA A 101 14.97 4.85 -17.37
N TRP A 102 13.65 4.91 -17.58
CA TRP A 102 12.65 4.56 -16.56
C TRP A 102 12.82 3.13 -16.04
N ARG A 103 12.92 2.14 -16.93
CA ARG A 103 13.11 0.73 -16.54
C ARG A 103 14.45 0.50 -15.86
N ALA A 104 15.51 1.15 -16.33
CA ALA A 104 16.83 1.01 -15.76
C ALA A 104 16.85 1.49 -14.30
N GLU A 105 16.17 2.58 -13.99
CA GLU A 105 16.06 3.10 -12.62
C GLU A 105 15.31 2.13 -11.69
N LEU A 106 14.16 1.61 -12.13
CA LEU A 106 13.40 0.61 -11.38
C LEU A 106 14.22 -0.66 -11.09
N LEU A 107 14.91 -1.18 -12.11
CA LEU A 107 15.74 -2.37 -11.95
C LEU A 107 16.91 -2.11 -10.99
N ARG A 108 17.56 -0.94 -11.05
CA ARG A 108 18.61 -0.57 -10.10
C ARG A 108 18.09 -0.55 -8.67
N ALA A 109 16.93 0.07 -8.43
CA ALA A 109 16.32 0.13 -7.11
C ALA A 109 16.01 -1.28 -6.55
N ARG A 110 15.34 -2.11 -7.35
CA ARG A 110 15.04 -3.50 -6.96
C ARG A 110 16.29 -4.32 -6.71
N ASN A 111 17.32 -4.16 -7.53
CA ASN A 111 18.60 -4.87 -7.36
C ASN A 111 19.32 -4.44 -6.08
N ALA A 112 19.30 -3.15 -5.72
CA ALA A 112 19.86 -2.66 -4.46
C ALA A 112 19.13 -3.26 -3.25
N VAL A 113 17.78 -3.31 -3.29
CA VAL A 113 16.99 -3.95 -2.23
C VAL A 113 17.27 -5.45 -2.13
N ALA A 114 17.34 -6.13 -3.27
CA ALA A 114 17.64 -7.55 -3.38
C ALA A 114 19.04 -7.92 -2.86
N ALA A 115 20.05 -7.10 -3.17
CA ALA A 115 21.43 -7.26 -2.70
C ALA A 115 21.58 -6.87 -1.23
N GLY A 116 20.59 -6.18 -0.67
CA GLY A 116 20.57 -5.73 0.70
C GLY A 116 21.31 -4.43 0.96
N THR A 117 21.69 -3.69 -0.08
CA THR A 117 22.37 -2.38 0.00
C THR A 117 21.40 -1.21 0.16
N ALA A 118 20.10 -1.43 -0.05
CA ALA A 118 19.04 -0.46 0.23
C ALA A 118 17.88 -1.10 0.98
N ALA A 119 17.26 -0.35 1.90
CA ALA A 119 16.06 -0.81 2.61
C ALA A 119 14.84 -0.87 1.67
N PRO A 120 13.91 -1.83 1.85
CA PRO A 120 12.64 -1.81 1.12
C PRO A 120 11.84 -0.53 1.38
N SER A 121 11.47 0.19 0.32
CA SER A 121 10.49 1.28 0.40
C SER A 121 9.07 0.73 0.59
N THR A 122 8.30 1.33 1.48
CA THR A 122 6.88 0.99 1.69
C THR A 122 5.95 1.99 1.02
N HIS A 123 4.75 1.56 0.62
CA HIS A 123 3.72 2.46 0.07
C HIS A 123 3.49 3.71 0.92
N ARG A 124 3.50 3.58 2.25
CA ARG A 124 3.31 4.73 3.15
C ARG A 124 4.43 5.74 3.00
N GLN A 125 5.69 5.31 2.89
CA GLN A 125 6.82 6.22 2.68
C GLN A 125 6.68 6.96 1.35
N ILE A 126 6.35 6.26 0.27
CA ILE A 126 6.12 6.85 -1.06
C ILE A 126 4.99 7.90 -1.02
N THR A 127 3.90 7.65 -0.30
CA THR A 127 2.76 8.59 -0.21
C THR A 127 2.89 9.65 0.88
N SER A 128 3.83 9.51 1.81
CA SER A 128 3.98 10.42 2.97
C SER A 128 5.02 11.50 2.76
N ASP A 129 5.80 11.43 1.68
CA ASP A 129 6.77 12.44 1.28
C ASP A 129 6.02 13.71 0.85
N GLY A 130 5.62 14.49 1.85
CA GLY A 130 4.82 15.70 1.72
C GLY A 130 3.33 15.42 1.72
N ARG A 131 2.72 15.33 2.91
CA ARG A 131 1.31 15.75 3.04
C ARG A 131 1.27 17.17 2.47
N PRO A 132 0.59 17.45 1.35
CA PRO A 132 0.45 18.82 0.92
C PRO A 132 -0.13 19.57 2.12
N ARG A 133 0.52 20.66 2.54
CA ARG A 133 -0.17 21.64 3.35
C ARG A 133 -1.42 21.99 2.53
N ASP A 134 -2.53 21.59 3.12
CA ASP A 134 -3.87 21.89 2.67
C ASP A 134 -4.36 21.19 1.39
N VAL A 135 -4.50 19.85 1.49
CA VAL A 135 -5.33 19.07 0.55
C VAL A 135 -6.72 19.68 0.40
N GLU A 136 -7.25 20.33 1.45
CA GLU A 136 -8.58 20.93 1.45
C GLU A 136 -8.59 22.23 0.61
N GLU A 137 -7.58 23.09 0.73
CA GLU A 137 -7.33 24.25 -0.14
C GLU A 137 -7.11 23.84 -1.59
N ARG A 138 -6.31 22.80 -1.85
CA ARG A 138 -6.10 22.32 -3.23
C ARG A 138 -7.36 21.70 -3.84
N LEU A 139 -8.17 21.00 -3.03
CA LEU A 139 -9.49 20.54 -3.46
C LEU A 139 -10.46 21.71 -3.66
N HIS A 140 -10.33 22.79 -2.89
CA HIS A 140 -11.09 24.02 -3.08
C HIS A 140 -10.70 24.72 -4.40
N GLU A 141 -9.41 24.83 -4.71
CA GLU A 141 -8.88 25.37 -5.97
C GLU A 141 -9.34 24.56 -7.20
N ILE A 142 -9.24 23.23 -7.13
CA ILE A 142 -9.70 22.33 -8.21
C ILE A 142 -11.22 22.44 -8.39
N GLY A 143 -11.94 22.71 -7.30
CA GLY A 143 -13.40 22.78 -7.30
C GLY A 143 -14.01 21.41 -7.62
N SER A 144 -15.04 21.39 -8.47
CA SER A 144 -15.67 20.12 -8.85
C SER A 144 -14.86 19.39 -9.91
N CYS A 145 -14.63 18.10 -9.69
CA CYS A 145 -14.08 17.17 -10.69
C CYS A 145 -14.91 17.04 -11.98
N ILE A 146 -16.14 17.57 -12.01
CA ILE A 146 -16.99 17.61 -13.19
C ILE A 146 -17.19 19.07 -13.60
N PRO A 147 -16.59 19.52 -14.72
CA PRO A 147 -16.77 20.86 -15.24
C PRO A 147 -18.25 21.22 -15.44
N PRO A 148 -18.66 22.50 -15.28
CA PRO A 148 -20.05 22.93 -15.42
C PRO A 148 -20.69 22.55 -16.77
N THR A 149 -19.92 22.59 -17.85
CA THR A 149 -20.37 22.22 -19.20
C THR A 149 -20.73 20.74 -19.28
N VAL A 150 -19.83 19.85 -18.84
CA VAL A 150 -20.06 18.40 -18.76
C VAL A 150 -21.24 18.10 -17.82
N ARG A 151 -21.33 18.84 -16.72
CA ARG A 151 -22.44 18.73 -15.77
C ARG A 151 -23.80 19.05 -16.42
N ALA A 152 -23.85 20.04 -17.31
CA ALA A 152 -25.05 20.38 -18.07
C ALA A 152 -25.40 19.29 -19.11
N GLU A 153 -24.42 18.76 -19.84
CA GLU A 153 -24.64 17.64 -20.78
C GLU A 153 -25.21 16.40 -20.09
N LEU A 154 -24.74 16.12 -18.87
CA LEU A 154 -25.23 15.00 -18.07
C LEU A 154 -26.69 15.17 -17.65
N ALA A 155 -27.30 16.36 -17.72
CA ALA A 155 -28.67 16.60 -17.26
C ALA A 155 -29.68 15.60 -17.86
N ARG A 156 -29.48 15.19 -19.13
CA ARG A 156 -30.31 14.19 -19.82
C ARG A 156 -30.35 12.82 -19.12
N TYR A 157 -29.28 12.46 -18.43
CA TYR A 157 -29.13 11.17 -17.75
C TYR A 157 -29.43 11.23 -16.25
N ARG A 158 -29.48 12.44 -15.66
CA ARG A 158 -29.72 12.66 -14.23
C ARG A 158 -30.77 13.76 -13.99
N PRO A 159 -31.99 13.63 -14.57
CA PRO A 159 -32.98 14.71 -14.60
C PRO A 159 -33.39 15.18 -13.19
N THR A 160 -33.58 14.26 -12.23
CA THR A 160 -33.91 14.62 -10.84
C THR A 160 -32.81 15.44 -10.17
N ARG A 161 -31.54 15.10 -10.45
CA ARG A 161 -30.39 15.82 -9.89
C ARG A 161 -30.20 17.17 -10.57
N ALA A 162 -30.40 17.24 -11.89
CA ALA A 162 -30.34 18.49 -12.64
C ALA A 162 -31.42 19.48 -12.21
N ALA A 163 -32.68 19.03 -12.04
CA ALA A 163 -33.77 19.86 -11.53
C ALA A 163 -33.50 20.40 -10.13
N ARG A 164 -32.90 19.57 -9.25
CA ARG A 164 -32.47 20.01 -7.92
C ARG A 164 -31.36 21.07 -7.99
N GLU A 165 -30.32 20.82 -8.77
CA GLU A 165 -29.21 21.76 -8.96
C GLU A 165 -29.70 23.11 -9.53
N ALA A 166 -30.68 23.09 -10.46
CA ALA A 166 -31.32 24.29 -10.99
C ALA A 166 -32.13 25.05 -9.93
N ALA A 167 -32.98 24.36 -9.15
CA ALA A 167 -33.74 24.98 -8.07
C ALA A 167 -32.84 25.65 -7.02
N VAL A 168 -31.69 25.04 -6.71
CA VAL A 168 -30.69 25.63 -5.81
C VAL A 168 -30.07 26.89 -6.40
N ALA A 169 -29.77 26.90 -7.70
CA ALA A 169 -29.28 28.09 -8.39
C ALA A 169 -30.31 29.23 -8.41
N GLU A 170 -31.62 28.91 -8.43
CA GLU A 170 -32.73 29.86 -8.27
C GLU A 170 -32.96 30.31 -6.82
N GLY A 171 -32.14 29.84 -5.87
CA GLY A 171 -32.23 30.23 -4.46
C GLY A 171 -33.21 29.40 -3.63
N VAL A 172 -33.65 28.25 -4.12
CA VAL A 172 -34.50 27.31 -3.36
C VAL A 172 -33.64 26.42 -2.45
N PRO A 173 -34.03 26.20 -1.18
CA PRO A 173 -33.35 25.28 -0.27
C PRO A 173 -33.19 23.84 -0.75
N ASP A 174 -31.93 23.36 -0.78
CA ASP A 174 -31.62 21.95 -1.04
C ASP A 174 -31.88 21.10 0.22
N ALA A 175 -33.10 20.58 0.35
CA ALA A 175 -33.43 19.64 1.41
C ALA A 175 -32.50 18.40 1.42
N LEU A 176 -31.96 17.96 0.29
CA LEU A 176 -31.02 16.84 0.24
C LEU A 176 -29.58 17.24 0.60
N GLY A 177 -29.26 18.54 0.61
CA GLY A 177 -27.94 19.10 0.98
C GLY A 177 -27.65 19.02 2.50
N VAL A 178 -28.64 18.66 3.31
CA VAL A 178 -28.51 18.43 4.76
C VAL A 178 -28.93 17.01 5.12
N ARG A 179 -28.36 16.47 6.20
CA ARG A 179 -28.84 15.21 6.81
C ARG A 179 -30.25 15.42 7.36
N CYS A 180 -31.11 14.41 7.24
CA CYS A 180 -32.44 14.50 7.84
C CYS A 180 -32.37 14.14 9.33
N ASP A 181 -32.80 15.02 10.22
CA ASP A 181 -32.77 14.70 11.66
C ASP A 181 -33.84 13.70 12.09
N TRP A 182 -34.93 13.57 11.34
CA TRP A 182 -36.04 12.67 11.69
C TRP A 182 -35.82 11.22 11.25
N CYS A 183 -35.40 10.97 10.00
CA CYS A 183 -35.13 9.60 9.51
C CYS A 183 -33.65 9.30 9.34
N HIS A 184 -32.76 10.23 9.68
CA HIS A 184 -31.31 10.10 9.53
C HIS A 184 -30.81 9.83 8.11
N ALA A 185 -31.64 10.06 7.08
CA ALA A 185 -31.24 9.93 5.69
C ALA A 185 -30.01 10.83 5.39
N PRO A 186 -28.94 10.29 4.79
CA PRO A 186 -27.70 11.03 4.59
C PRO A 186 -27.86 12.15 3.54
N VAL A 187 -26.88 13.04 3.50
CA VAL A 187 -26.76 14.07 2.47
C VAL A 187 -26.78 13.42 1.08
N GLY A 188 -27.47 14.04 0.14
CA GLY A 188 -27.65 13.55 -1.22
C GLY A 188 -28.66 12.41 -1.38
N SER A 189 -29.15 11.80 -0.28
CA SER A 189 -30.04 10.66 -0.33
C SER A 189 -31.48 11.00 0.07
N PRO A 190 -32.49 10.61 -0.74
CA PRO A 190 -33.88 10.84 -0.40
C PRO A 190 -34.34 9.93 0.75
N ARG A 191 -35.44 10.32 1.40
CA ARG A 191 -36.10 9.49 2.40
C ARG A 191 -36.56 8.18 1.75
N ARG A 192 -36.44 7.08 2.50
CA ARG A 192 -37.05 5.81 2.15
C ARG A 192 -38.15 5.45 3.15
N GLN A 193 -39.24 4.87 2.67
CA GLN A 193 -40.31 4.36 3.53
C GLN A 193 -40.54 2.87 3.28
N ARG A 194 -40.67 2.12 4.38
CA ARG A 194 -41.06 0.70 4.34
C ARG A 194 -42.43 0.55 3.69
N ARG A 195 -42.49 -0.25 2.63
CA ARG A 195 -43.71 -0.79 2.04
C ARG A 195 -44.08 -2.04 2.83
N ALA A 196 -45.30 -2.09 3.34
CA ALA A 196 -45.84 -3.28 3.98
C ALA A 196 -46.94 -3.89 3.09
N SER A 197 -47.04 -5.22 3.09
CA SER A 197 -48.24 -5.93 2.61
C SER A 197 -49.46 -5.53 3.45
N PRO A 198 -50.69 -5.77 2.96
CA PRO A 198 -51.90 -5.66 3.78
C PRO A 198 -51.79 -6.42 5.11
N ASP A 199 -51.08 -7.55 5.13
CA ASP A 199 -50.81 -8.37 6.32
C ASP A 199 -49.65 -7.84 7.20
N GLY A 200 -49.16 -6.61 6.96
CA GLY A 200 -48.08 -5.97 7.74
C GLY A 200 -46.65 -6.43 7.42
N ALA A 201 -46.49 -7.51 6.65
CA ALA A 201 -45.20 -8.04 6.23
C ALA A 201 -44.39 -7.06 5.36
N ALA A 202 -43.06 -6.99 5.54
CA ALA A 202 -42.21 -6.08 4.77
C ALA A 202 -42.14 -6.52 3.30
N ARG A 203 -42.50 -5.62 2.36
CA ARG A 203 -42.31 -5.84 0.91
C ARG A 203 -41.10 -5.12 0.33
N GLY A 204 -40.54 -4.14 1.05
CA GLY A 204 -39.36 -3.39 0.59
C GLY A 204 -39.42 -1.93 1.00
N ASN A 205 -38.59 -1.08 0.37
CA ASN A 205 -38.49 0.35 0.68
C ASN A 205 -38.74 1.20 -0.56
N ALA A 206 -39.70 2.13 -0.50
CA ALA A 206 -39.97 3.12 -1.53
C ALA A 206 -39.11 4.36 -1.31
N VAL A 207 -38.54 4.93 -2.38
CA VAL A 207 -38.06 6.32 -2.35
C VAL A 207 -39.28 7.25 -2.25
N ARG A 208 -39.24 8.19 -1.31
CA ARG A 208 -40.24 9.26 -1.18
C ARG A 208 -39.73 10.50 -1.91
N THR A 209 -40.62 11.10 -2.70
CA THR A 209 -40.35 12.32 -3.47
C THR A 209 -40.33 13.57 -2.59
N THR A 210 -41.12 13.60 -1.51
CA THR A 210 -41.19 14.72 -0.57
C THR A 210 -40.25 14.51 0.64
N PRO A 211 -39.34 15.45 0.93
CA PRO A 211 -38.57 15.47 2.18
C PRO A 211 -39.46 15.64 3.43
N HIS A 212 -38.94 15.36 4.62
CA HIS A 212 -39.63 15.77 5.85
C HIS A 212 -39.60 17.29 5.98
N PRO A 213 -40.67 17.92 6.52
CA PRO A 213 -40.70 19.36 6.78
C PRO A 213 -39.48 19.85 7.55
N SER A 214 -39.09 19.13 8.62
CA SER A 214 -37.89 19.47 9.41
C SER A 214 -36.59 19.47 8.60
N ARG A 215 -36.49 18.65 7.54
CA ARG A 215 -35.32 18.64 6.64
C ARG A 215 -35.31 19.87 5.72
N VAL A 216 -36.50 20.35 5.32
CA VAL A 216 -36.66 21.58 4.52
C VAL A 216 -36.29 22.79 5.38
N ASP A 217 -36.80 22.86 6.61
CA ASP A 217 -36.51 23.96 7.54
C ASP A 217 -35.01 24.06 7.85
N LEU A 218 -34.33 22.93 8.05
CA LEU A 218 -32.87 22.87 8.24
C LEU A 218 -32.10 23.37 7.01
N ALA A 219 -32.57 23.03 5.81
CA ALA A 219 -31.95 23.52 4.58
C ALA A 219 -32.12 25.03 4.41
N ALA A 220 -33.31 25.56 4.73
CA ALA A 220 -33.57 27.00 4.73
C ALA A 220 -32.68 27.73 5.74
N ALA A 221 -32.63 27.28 6.99
CA ALA A 221 -31.78 27.86 8.03
C ALA A 221 -30.27 27.76 7.70
N ARG A 222 -29.84 26.75 6.95
CA ARG A 222 -28.46 26.67 6.44
C ARG A 222 -28.20 27.73 5.36
N MET A 223 -29.15 27.94 4.44
CA MET A 223 -29.01 28.97 3.40
C MET A 223 -28.99 30.38 3.97
N ASP A 224 -29.85 30.69 4.95
CA ASP A 224 -29.88 32.01 5.57
C ASP A 224 -28.56 32.33 6.27
N ARG A 225 -27.95 31.34 6.95
CA ARG A 225 -26.61 31.47 7.53
C ARG A 225 -25.52 31.71 6.49
N HIS A 226 -25.60 31.07 5.32
CA HIS A 226 -24.65 31.30 4.22
C HIS A 226 -24.84 32.65 3.55
N ARG A 227 -26.04 33.26 3.60
CA ARG A 227 -26.31 34.60 3.06
C ARG A 227 -25.90 35.71 4.04
N ALA A 228 -25.95 35.44 5.34
CA ALA A 228 -25.61 36.39 6.39
C ALA A 228 -24.11 36.46 6.72
N ALA A 229 -23.32 35.50 6.24
CA ALA A 229 -21.86 35.44 6.37
C ALA A 229 -21.18 35.93 5.09
#